data_AF-A0A3Q1AZ35-F1
#
_entry.id   AF-A0A3Q1AZ35-F1
#
_cell.length_a   1.000
_cell.length_b   1.000
_cell.length_c   1.000
_cell.angle_alpha   90.00
_cell.angle_beta   90.00
_cell.angle_gamma   90.00
#
_symmetry.space_group_name_H-M   'P 1'
#
loop_
_entity.id
_entity.type
_entity.pdbx_description
1 polymer ?
#
loop_
_entity_poly.entity_id
_entity_poly.type
_entity_poly.pdbx_seq_one_letter_code
_entity_poly.pdbx_strand_id
1 'polypeptide(L)'
;MGTQGPGRKRIPNRDKLTAEDDALNQIAREAEARLAAKRAARAEAREIRMKELERQQKEKYYGLDNKWGHIEQWMVSDDEERMSVGSRGSLRVEERTDRDFLEKGSRTASTLSAATLASLGGASSRRGSCDTSFSVETEASIRDMKDSLAETEEKYRKAMVSNAQLHNDKSTLMYQVEALREELSDMEELLWEARRRHDDRTKEFEHERQNHSVLQFQFKEMKETLRQSEELLTKHGVVVSPDVTTNGDAGRGGSEDDISVDAATRLAQEAPHSGRESMLELRLKKLFEERESLQDQVRLLKSQLDQKNGTDGVQNPEGGLENGMDAHLLDLQRDANRQISDLKFKLVKSEQEVTTLEQNVIRLEGQVSRYKSASENAEKIEDELKVEKRKLQRELRSALDRIDELELNNSHLNKRLEKMKANRNALLAQQ
;
A
#
# COMPACT_ATOMS: atom_id res chain seq x y z
N MET A 1 40.14 13.88 65.21
CA MET A 1 39.60 15.20 64.85
C MET A 1 40.09 15.54 63.45
N GLY A 2 39.43 15.03 62.40
CA GLY A 2 39.83 15.24 61.01
C GLY A 2 38.78 16.09 60.30
N THR A 3 39.18 17.28 59.86
CA THR A 3 38.33 18.22 59.13
C THR A 3 38.23 17.81 57.66
N GLN A 4 37.02 17.43 57.23
CA GLN A 4 36.65 17.21 55.83
C GLN A 4 36.55 18.55 55.09
N GLY A 5 37.27 18.68 53.97
CA GLY A 5 37.07 19.74 52.97
C GLY A 5 36.22 19.24 51.79
N PRO A 6 35.42 20.10 51.13
CA PRO A 6 34.25 19.68 50.37
C PRO A 6 34.62 19.14 48.98
N GLY A 7 34.23 17.89 48.71
CA GLY A 7 34.34 17.27 47.41
C GLY A 7 33.45 17.95 46.38
N ARG A 8 34.04 18.62 45.40
CA ARG A 8 33.34 19.13 44.22
C ARG A 8 33.14 17.96 43.25
N LYS A 9 31.99 17.31 43.33
CA LYS A 9 31.55 16.27 42.39
C LYS A 9 31.55 16.84 40.96
N ARG A 10 32.39 16.29 40.08
CA ARG A 10 32.25 16.51 38.63
C ARG A 10 31.00 15.74 38.18
N ILE A 11 29.97 16.48 37.79
CA ILE A 11 28.81 15.95 37.08
C ILE A 11 29.31 15.50 35.71
N PRO A 12 29.15 14.22 35.31
CA PRO A 12 29.57 13.78 33.99
C PRO A 12 28.64 14.44 32.97
N ASN A 13 29.24 15.08 31.98
CA ASN A 13 28.56 15.70 30.83
C ASN A 13 28.01 14.57 29.93
N ARG A 14 26.98 13.87 30.43
CA ARG A 14 26.25 12.80 29.75
C ARG A 14 25.09 13.38 28.91
N ASP A 15 24.78 14.65 29.13
CA ASP A 15 23.55 15.30 28.67
C ASP A 15 23.53 15.62 27.17
N LYS A 16 24.69 15.68 26.48
CA LYS A 16 24.76 16.06 25.06
C LYS A 16 24.54 14.92 24.07
N LEU A 17 24.95 13.68 24.42
CA LEU A 17 24.63 12.49 23.62
C LEU A 17 23.18 12.07 23.86
N THR A 18 22.69 12.21 25.10
CA THR A 18 21.28 11.97 25.41
C THR A 18 20.36 12.96 24.73
N ALA A 19 20.70 14.25 24.61
CA ALA A 19 19.79 15.21 23.97
C ALA A 19 19.53 14.92 22.48
N GLU A 20 20.53 14.40 21.77
CA GLU A 20 20.45 14.04 20.35
C GLU A 20 19.74 12.68 20.16
N ASP A 21 20.07 11.68 20.99
CA ASP A 21 19.33 10.42 21.06
C ASP A 21 17.87 10.62 21.51
N ASP A 22 17.62 11.54 22.43
CA ASP A 22 16.27 11.90 22.90
C ASP A 22 15.49 12.58 21.77
N ALA A 23 16.12 13.40 20.94
CA ALA A 23 15.51 14.01 19.77
C ALA A 23 15.16 12.95 18.70
N LEU A 24 16.05 12.00 18.41
CA LEU A 24 15.78 10.89 17.49
C LEU A 24 14.67 9.97 18.02
N ASN A 25 14.68 9.67 19.33
CA ASN A 25 13.62 8.91 20.00
C ASN A 25 12.29 9.66 20.02
N GLN A 26 12.31 10.99 20.08
CA GLN A 26 11.12 11.83 19.98
C GLN A 26 10.54 11.75 18.56
N ILE A 27 11.39 11.87 17.53
CA ILE A 27 10.99 11.76 16.11
C ILE A 27 10.42 10.38 15.81
N ALA A 28 11.06 9.32 16.29
CA ALA A 28 10.59 7.95 16.11
C ALA A 28 9.21 7.72 16.76
N ARG A 29 9.02 8.16 18.01
CA ARG A 29 7.72 8.11 18.70
C ARG A 29 6.65 8.92 17.98
N GLU A 30 7.01 10.09 17.45
CA GLU A 30 6.07 10.96 16.74
C GLU A 30 5.67 10.38 15.38
N ALA A 31 6.61 9.73 14.68
CA ALA A 31 6.33 9.00 13.44
C ALA A 31 5.44 7.77 13.71
N GLU A 32 5.71 7.02 14.76
CA GLU A 32 4.90 5.88 15.20
C GLU A 32 3.49 6.31 15.62
N ALA A 33 3.36 7.41 16.36
CA ALA A 33 2.07 8.00 16.73
C ALA A 33 1.27 8.46 15.50
N ARG A 34 1.93 9.04 14.49
CA ARG A 34 1.27 9.41 13.21
C ARG A 34 0.80 8.17 12.43
N LEU A 35 1.58 7.08 12.42
CA LEU A 35 1.18 5.81 11.82
C LEU A 35 0.00 5.18 12.57
N ALA A 36 0.05 5.17 13.91
CA ALA A 36 -1.04 4.68 14.76
C ALA A 36 -2.32 5.49 14.56
N ALA A 37 -2.24 6.82 14.46
CA ALA A 37 -3.38 7.67 14.17
C ALA A 37 -3.98 7.40 12.78
N LYS A 38 -3.15 7.16 11.76
CA LYS A 38 -3.62 6.72 10.44
C LYS A 38 -4.32 5.36 10.50
N ARG A 39 -3.78 4.40 11.26
CA ARG A 39 -4.41 3.08 11.47
C ARG A 39 -5.76 3.22 12.19
N ALA A 40 -5.84 4.07 13.22
CA ALA A 40 -7.09 4.36 13.94
C ALA A 40 -8.14 5.03 13.04
N ALA A 41 -7.74 6.01 12.22
CA ALA A 41 -8.65 6.67 11.29
C ALA A 41 -9.17 5.70 10.21
N ARG A 42 -8.32 4.79 9.72
CA ARG A 42 -8.77 3.69 8.82
C ARG A 42 -9.77 2.78 9.53
N ALA A 43 -9.53 2.41 10.79
CA ALA A 43 -10.45 1.59 11.58
C ALA A 43 -11.79 2.28 11.83
N GLU A 44 -11.79 3.58 12.16
CA GLU A 44 -13.00 4.38 12.34
C GLU A 44 -13.78 4.51 11.02
N ALA A 45 -13.09 4.71 9.89
CA ALA A 45 -13.72 4.72 8.57
C ALA A 45 -14.38 3.37 8.24
N ARG A 46 -13.75 2.24 8.59
CA ARG A 46 -14.35 0.89 8.47
C ARG A 46 -15.62 0.78 9.32
N GLU A 47 -15.58 1.26 10.57
CA GLU A 47 -16.72 1.19 11.49
C GLU A 47 -17.91 2.05 11.00
N ILE A 48 -17.65 3.26 10.52
CA ILE A 48 -18.67 4.15 9.94
C ILE A 48 -19.29 3.49 8.71
N ARG A 49 -18.47 2.91 7.83
CA ARG A 49 -18.94 2.23 6.63
C ARG A 49 -19.81 1.01 6.95
N MET A 50 -19.44 0.23 7.98
CA MET A 50 -20.22 -0.91 8.45
C MET A 50 -21.57 -0.48 9.05
N LYS A 51 -21.61 0.59 9.84
CA LYS A 51 -22.86 1.14 10.39
C LYS A 51 -23.79 1.67 9.30
N GLU A 52 -23.25 2.36 8.30
CA GLU A 52 -24.04 2.85 7.16
C GLU A 52 -24.60 1.70 6.32
N LEU A 53 -23.85 0.60 6.21
CA LEU A 53 -24.34 -0.61 5.57
C LEU A 53 -25.50 -1.27 6.31
N GLU A 54 -25.37 -1.39 7.63
CA GLU A 54 -26.43 -1.92 8.47
C GLU A 54 -27.69 -1.03 8.39
N ARG A 55 -27.49 0.30 8.30
CA ARG A 55 -28.58 1.26 8.06
C ARG A 55 -29.24 1.04 6.70
N GLN A 56 -28.48 0.88 5.63
CA GLN A 56 -29.02 0.61 4.29
C GLN A 56 -29.75 -0.74 4.21
N GLN A 57 -29.26 -1.76 4.92
CA GLN A 57 -29.95 -3.06 5.03
C GLN A 57 -31.29 -2.90 5.77
N LYS A 58 -31.31 -2.21 6.91
CA LYS A 58 -32.54 -1.90 7.65
C LYS A 58 -33.51 -1.09 6.80
N GLU A 59 -33.04 -0.05 6.12
CA GLU A 59 -33.87 0.85 5.31
C GLU A 59 -34.47 0.14 4.09
N LYS A 60 -33.74 -0.80 3.46
CA LYS A 60 -34.30 -1.66 2.42
C LYS A 60 -35.32 -2.66 2.96
N TYR A 61 -35.07 -3.25 4.13
CA TYR A 61 -35.98 -4.21 4.77
C TYR A 61 -37.32 -3.56 5.12
N TYR A 62 -37.32 -2.39 5.77
CA TYR A 62 -38.54 -1.65 6.11
C TYR A 62 -39.14 -0.88 4.91
N GLY A 63 -38.32 -0.46 3.94
CA GLY A 63 -38.77 0.23 2.73
C GLY A 63 -39.45 -0.67 1.70
N LEU A 64 -39.11 -1.97 1.69
CA LEU A 64 -39.84 -2.99 0.92
C LEU A 64 -41.23 -3.23 1.52
N ASP A 65 -41.35 -3.29 2.84
CA ASP A 65 -42.63 -3.47 3.55
C ASP A 65 -43.61 -2.33 3.27
N ASN A 66 -43.14 -1.08 3.28
CA ASN A 66 -43.96 0.09 2.93
C ASN A 66 -44.39 0.13 1.46
N LYS A 67 -43.53 -0.34 0.54
CA LYS A 67 -43.87 -0.40 -0.90
C LYS A 67 -44.82 -1.53 -1.22
N TRP A 68 -44.67 -2.68 -0.56
CA TRP A 68 -45.60 -3.80 -0.67
C TRP A 68 -46.96 -3.47 -0.05
N GLY A 69 -47.00 -2.83 1.11
CA GLY A 69 -48.25 -2.35 1.71
C GLY A 69 -48.99 -1.33 0.81
N HIS A 70 -48.26 -0.47 0.09
CA HIS A 70 -48.88 0.47 -0.86
C HIS A 70 -49.42 -0.24 -2.11
N ILE A 71 -48.74 -1.28 -2.58
CA ILE A 71 -49.20 -2.12 -3.70
C ILE A 71 -50.42 -2.96 -3.31
N GLU A 72 -50.42 -3.57 -2.12
CA GLU A 72 -51.57 -4.30 -1.58
C GLU A 72 -52.78 -3.38 -1.42
N GLN A 73 -52.58 -2.16 -0.89
CA GLN A 73 -53.64 -1.15 -0.78
C GLN A 73 -54.22 -0.78 -2.16
N TRP A 74 -53.36 -0.64 -3.18
CA TRP A 74 -53.77 -0.32 -4.55
C TRP A 74 -54.55 -1.48 -5.20
N MET A 75 -54.13 -2.72 -4.95
CA MET A 75 -54.82 -3.92 -5.41
C MET A 75 -56.18 -4.12 -4.72
N VAL A 76 -56.29 -3.82 -3.42
CA VAL A 76 -57.56 -3.89 -2.69
C VAL A 76 -58.55 -2.82 -3.18
N SER A 77 -58.08 -1.63 -3.53
CA SER A 77 -58.93 -0.58 -4.10
C SER A 77 -59.46 -0.89 -5.51
N ASP A 78 -58.71 -1.64 -6.33
CA ASP A 78 -59.11 -2.02 -7.69
C ASP A 78 -60.14 -3.18 -7.70
N ASP A 79 -60.06 -4.09 -6.72
CA ASP A 79 -61.06 -5.16 -6.51
C ASP A 79 -62.40 -4.61 -5.99
N GLU A 80 -62.39 -3.54 -5.19
CA GLU A 80 -63.59 -2.92 -4.61
C GLU A 80 -64.41 -2.14 -5.67
N GLU A 81 -63.74 -1.58 -6.69
CA GLU A 81 -64.42 -0.96 -7.85
C GLU A 81 -65.00 -2.01 -8.83
N ARG A 82 -64.36 -3.19 -8.96
CA ARG A 82 -64.87 -4.28 -9.80
C ARG A 82 -66.06 -5.03 -9.21
N MET A 83 -66.20 -5.06 -7.88
CA MET A 83 -67.28 -5.80 -7.20
C MET A 83 -68.58 -4.99 -7.05
N SER A 84 -68.60 -3.71 -7.43
CA SER A 84 -69.77 -2.82 -7.27
C SER A 84 -70.72 -2.80 -8.49
N VAL A 85 -70.35 -3.44 -9.61
CA VAL A 85 -71.17 -3.47 -10.84
C VAL A 85 -71.37 -4.91 -11.35
N GLY A 86 -72.32 -5.66 -10.78
CA GLY A 86 -72.70 -6.94 -11.38
C GLY A 86 -73.49 -7.94 -10.54
N SER A 87 -74.81 -7.77 -10.52
CA SER A 87 -75.83 -8.84 -10.58
C SER A 87 -75.97 -9.87 -9.45
N ARG A 88 -77.07 -9.66 -8.72
CA ARG A 88 -78.14 -10.64 -8.39
C ARG A 88 -78.04 -12.02 -9.08
N GLY A 89 -78.08 -13.09 -8.28
CA GLY A 89 -78.82 -14.32 -8.61
C GLY A 89 -78.07 -15.67 -8.59
N SER A 90 -78.19 -16.41 -7.47
CA SER A 90 -78.68 -17.81 -7.34
C SER A 90 -78.06 -18.91 -8.25
N LEU A 91 -77.53 -20.06 -7.81
CA LEU A 91 -78.07 -21.07 -6.88
C LEU A 91 -77.01 -22.23 -6.64
N ARG A 92 -76.91 -22.70 -5.39
CA ARG A 92 -76.47 -24.01 -4.79
C ARG A 92 -75.67 -25.07 -5.60
N VAL A 93 -74.66 -25.70 -4.96
CA VAL A 93 -74.71 -27.00 -4.22
C VAL A 93 -73.35 -27.31 -3.50
N GLU A 94 -73.47 -27.89 -2.29
CA GLU A 94 -72.53 -28.49 -1.29
C GLU A 94 -71.31 -29.30 -1.77
N GLU A 95 -70.32 -29.75 -0.98
CA GLU A 95 -69.72 -29.52 0.36
C GLU A 95 -68.50 -30.52 0.45
N ARG A 96 -67.44 -30.19 1.21
CA ARG A 96 -66.36 -31.06 1.78
C ARG A 96 -65.26 -31.60 0.83
N THR A 97 -63.96 -31.77 1.17
CA THR A 97 -63.08 -31.53 2.34
C THR A 97 -61.61 -31.81 1.90
N ASP A 98 -60.65 -31.16 2.59
CA ASP A 98 -59.31 -31.63 2.99
C ASP A 98 -58.06 -31.70 2.05
N ARG A 99 -57.05 -30.93 2.51
CA ARG A 99 -55.61 -31.23 2.72
C ARG A 99 -54.59 -31.43 1.57
N ASP A 100 -53.60 -30.53 1.64
CA ASP A 100 -52.13 -30.71 1.74
C ASP A 100 -51.28 -31.38 0.62
N PHE A 101 -50.19 -30.65 0.32
CA PHE A 101 -48.79 -31.11 0.17
C PHE A 101 -48.21 -31.52 -1.22
N LEU A 102 -47.23 -30.70 -1.63
CA LEU A 102 -45.86 -31.04 -2.09
C LEU A 102 -45.50 -31.16 -3.59
N GLU A 103 -44.63 -30.22 -3.98
CA GLU A 103 -43.39 -30.31 -4.78
C GLU A 103 -43.31 -30.88 -6.21
N LYS A 104 -42.60 -30.03 -6.98
CA LYS A 104 -41.46 -30.30 -7.89
C LYS A 104 -41.75 -30.73 -9.33
N GLY A 105 -41.34 -29.81 -10.20
CA GLY A 105 -40.27 -30.13 -11.16
C GLY A 105 -40.62 -29.80 -12.61
N SER A 106 -40.43 -28.53 -13.02
CA SER A 106 -40.41 -28.19 -14.45
C SER A 106 -38.99 -27.86 -14.90
N ARG A 107 -38.74 -28.27 -16.15
CA ARG A 107 -37.47 -28.58 -16.78
C ARG A 107 -36.82 -27.38 -17.45
N THR A 108 -35.55 -27.62 -17.75
CA THR A 108 -34.57 -26.95 -18.59
C THR A 108 -35.08 -26.29 -19.90
N ALA A 109 -34.48 -25.12 -20.16
CA ALA A 109 -33.82 -24.69 -21.38
C ALA A 109 -34.61 -24.41 -22.69
N SER A 110 -34.28 -23.21 -23.19
CA SER A 110 -34.62 -22.51 -24.43
C SER A 110 -34.34 -23.22 -25.76
N THR A 111 -34.83 -22.54 -26.82
CA THR A 111 -34.33 -22.32 -28.21
C THR A 111 -35.49 -22.57 -29.20
N LEU A 112 -35.88 -21.71 -30.16
CA LEU A 112 -35.17 -20.84 -31.10
C LEU A 112 -36.05 -19.68 -31.62
N SER A 113 -35.38 -18.71 -32.25
CA SER A 113 -35.89 -17.47 -32.86
C SER A 113 -36.50 -17.61 -34.28
N ALA A 114 -37.43 -16.70 -34.57
CA ALA A 114 -37.58 -15.77 -35.72
C ALA A 114 -37.70 -16.21 -37.20
N ALA A 115 -38.45 -15.34 -37.91
CA ALA A 115 -38.70 -15.18 -39.37
C ALA A 115 -39.92 -15.98 -39.91
N THR A 116 -40.91 -15.41 -40.59
CA THR A 116 -40.89 -14.34 -41.62
C THR A 116 -42.30 -13.78 -41.80
N LEU A 117 -42.44 -12.45 -41.92
CA LEU A 117 -43.65 -11.79 -42.45
C LEU A 117 -43.57 -11.76 -43.98
N ALA A 118 -44.62 -12.22 -44.67
CA ALA A 118 -44.86 -11.87 -46.06
C ALA A 118 -46.37 -11.82 -46.37
N SER A 119 -46.77 -10.63 -46.82
CA SER A 119 -48.08 -10.17 -47.26
C SER A 119 -48.73 -11.02 -48.35
N LEU A 120 -50.06 -11.18 -48.28
CA LEU A 120 -50.94 -11.12 -49.45
C LEU A 120 -52.29 -10.51 -49.06
N GLY A 121 -52.44 -9.22 -49.34
CA GLY A 121 -53.74 -8.59 -49.48
C GLY A 121 -54.37 -8.93 -50.83
N GLY A 122 -55.69 -9.13 -50.82
CA GLY A 122 -56.56 -8.92 -51.98
C GLY A 122 -57.29 -10.16 -52.51
N ALA A 123 -58.56 -10.33 -52.11
CA ALA A 123 -59.64 -10.69 -53.03
C ALA A 123 -61.02 -10.44 -52.39
N SER A 124 -61.68 -9.43 -52.92
CA SER A 124 -63.14 -9.28 -53.01
C SER A 124 -63.83 -10.61 -53.35
N SER A 125 -64.86 -11.01 -52.61
CA SER A 125 -66.07 -11.63 -53.17
C SER A 125 -67.21 -11.74 -52.15
N ARG A 126 -68.41 -11.51 -52.65
CA ARG A 126 -69.70 -11.47 -51.96
C ARG A 126 -70.21 -12.89 -51.67
N ARG A 127 -70.63 -13.20 -50.43
CA ARG A 127 -71.88 -13.92 -50.06
C ARG A 127 -71.85 -14.45 -48.62
N GLY A 128 -72.94 -14.19 -47.89
CA GLY A 128 -73.68 -15.24 -47.17
C GLY A 128 -73.16 -15.73 -45.82
N SER A 129 -73.72 -15.15 -44.75
CA SER A 129 -74.10 -15.75 -43.45
C SER A 129 -73.66 -17.19 -43.14
N CYS A 130 -72.76 -17.31 -42.14
CA CYS A 130 -72.65 -18.43 -41.20
C CYS A 130 -71.76 -18.00 -40.00
N ASP A 131 -72.32 -17.19 -39.09
CA ASP A 131 -71.67 -16.80 -37.83
C ASP A 131 -71.85 -17.91 -36.79
N THR A 132 -70.82 -18.72 -36.56
CA THR A 132 -70.64 -19.46 -35.27
C THR A 132 -69.27 -20.13 -35.14
N SER A 133 -68.57 -20.46 -36.24
CA SER A 133 -67.25 -21.12 -36.17
C SER A 133 -66.09 -20.14 -36.01
N PHE A 134 -66.13 -18.97 -36.66
CA PHE A 134 -65.06 -17.95 -36.57
C PHE A 134 -64.96 -17.34 -35.16
N SER A 135 -66.09 -17.14 -34.48
CA SER A 135 -66.13 -16.55 -33.13
C SER A 135 -65.44 -17.42 -32.08
N VAL A 136 -65.63 -18.74 -32.15
CA VAL A 136 -65.04 -19.68 -31.18
C VAL A 136 -63.52 -19.77 -31.34
N GLU A 137 -63.02 -19.72 -32.57
CA GLU A 137 -61.59 -19.77 -32.89
C GLU A 137 -60.88 -18.46 -32.51
N THR A 138 -61.54 -17.30 -32.71
CA THR A 138 -61.06 -16.02 -32.19
C THR A 138 -61.11 -15.93 -30.66
N GLU A 139 -62.11 -16.54 -30.03
CA GLU A 139 -62.27 -16.54 -28.57
C GLU A 139 -61.23 -17.44 -27.88
N ALA A 140 -60.90 -18.59 -28.48
CA ALA A 140 -59.79 -19.45 -28.05
C ALA A 140 -58.44 -18.74 -28.19
N SER A 141 -58.19 -18.07 -29.33
CA SER A 141 -56.97 -17.29 -29.55
C SER A 141 -56.79 -16.14 -28.54
N ILE A 142 -57.88 -15.45 -28.17
CA ILE A 142 -57.85 -14.41 -27.14
C ILE A 142 -57.50 -15.00 -25.76
N ARG A 143 -57.98 -16.21 -25.46
CA ARG A 143 -57.67 -16.91 -24.20
C ARG A 143 -56.20 -17.31 -24.15
N ASP A 144 -55.67 -17.89 -25.22
CA ASP A 144 -54.25 -18.26 -25.33
C ASP A 144 -53.33 -17.02 -25.22
N MET A 145 -53.73 -15.89 -25.81
CA MET A 145 -52.97 -14.63 -25.67
C MET A 145 -52.98 -14.10 -24.23
N LYS A 146 -54.09 -14.24 -23.50
CA LYS A 146 -54.18 -13.86 -22.08
C LYS A 146 -53.34 -14.77 -21.20
N ASP A 147 -53.35 -16.07 -21.46
CA ASP A 147 -52.54 -17.04 -20.73
C ASP A 147 -51.04 -16.83 -21.01
N SER A 148 -50.67 -16.55 -22.27
CA SER A 148 -49.30 -16.18 -22.64
C SER A 148 -48.86 -14.87 -21.98
N LEU A 149 -49.75 -13.87 -21.87
CA LEU A 149 -49.47 -12.62 -21.18
C LEU A 149 -49.18 -12.89 -19.70
N ALA A 150 -50.07 -13.62 -19.01
CA ALA A 150 -49.88 -14.01 -17.62
C ALA A 150 -48.59 -14.81 -17.38
N GLU A 151 -48.24 -15.72 -18.31
CA GLU A 151 -46.98 -16.48 -18.23
C GLU A 151 -45.75 -15.56 -18.36
N THR A 152 -45.79 -14.57 -19.26
CA THR A 152 -44.69 -13.60 -19.41
C THR A 152 -44.58 -12.66 -18.22
N GLU A 153 -45.71 -12.24 -17.63
CA GLU A 153 -45.74 -11.43 -16.41
C GLU A 153 -45.12 -12.17 -15.22
N GLU A 154 -45.44 -13.46 -15.03
CA GLU A 154 -44.85 -14.28 -13.96
C GLU A 154 -43.35 -14.54 -14.19
N LYS A 155 -42.92 -14.72 -15.45
CA LYS A 155 -41.47 -14.79 -15.79
C LYS A 155 -40.75 -13.49 -15.48
N TYR A 156 -41.36 -12.35 -15.80
CA TYR A 156 -40.81 -11.03 -15.48
C TYR A 156 -40.68 -10.81 -13.97
N ARG A 157 -41.72 -11.18 -13.20
CA ARG A 157 -41.71 -11.10 -11.74
C ARG A 157 -40.57 -11.94 -11.13
N LYS A 158 -40.38 -13.17 -11.61
CA LYS A 158 -39.26 -14.04 -11.20
C LYS A 158 -37.89 -13.42 -11.55
N ALA A 159 -37.76 -12.85 -12.74
CA ALA A 159 -36.52 -12.18 -13.17
C ALA A 159 -36.21 -10.95 -12.29
N MET A 160 -37.21 -10.15 -11.93
CA MET A 160 -37.09 -9.03 -11.00
C MET A 160 -36.57 -9.46 -9.62
N VAL A 161 -37.16 -10.50 -9.03
CA VAL A 161 -36.72 -11.05 -7.74
C VAL A 161 -35.30 -11.59 -7.82
N SER A 162 -34.97 -12.32 -8.89
CA SER A 162 -33.62 -12.82 -9.13
C SER A 162 -32.60 -11.69 -9.31
N ASN A 163 -32.97 -10.60 -10.00
CA ASN A 163 -32.10 -9.46 -10.21
C ASN A 163 -31.84 -8.71 -8.89
N ALA A 164 -32.87 -8.54 -8.05
CA ALA A 164 -32.71 -7.98 -6.70
C ALA A 164 -31.78 -8.85 -5.83
N GLN A 165 -31.91 -10.17 -5.90
CA GLN A 165 -31.02 -11.09 -5.19
C GLN A 165 -29.57 -10.96 -5.69
N LEU A 166 -29.35 -10.98 -7.00
CA LEU A 166 -28.02 -10.80 -7.59
C LEU A 166 -27.39 -9.46 -7.23
N HIS A 167 -28.19 -8.39 -7.14
CA HIS A 167 -27.70 -7.10 -6.68
C HIS A 167 -27.22 -7.15 -5.23
N ASN A 168 -27.98 -7.80 -4.33
CA ASN A 168 -27.59 -7.95 -2.93
C ASN A 168 -26.31 -8.80 -2.79
N ASP A 169 -26.23 -9.89 -3.54
CA ASP A 169 -25.04 -10.76 -3.55
C ASP A 169 -23.83 -10.02 -4.10
N LYS A 170 -23.99 -9.25 -5.19
CA LYS A 170 -22.94 -8.39 -5.74
C LYS A 170 -22.45 -7.37 -4.72
N SER A 171 -23.36 -6.65 -4.05
CA SER A 171 -22.99 -5.69 -3.00
C SER A 171 -22.23 -6.39 -1.88
N THR A 172 -22.72 -7.52 -1.39
CA THR A 172 -22.07 -8.31 -0.32
C THR A 172 -20.67 -8.77 -0.72
N LEU A 173 -20.51 -9.31 -1.93
CA LEU A 173 -19.21 -9.75 -2.44
C LEU A 173 -18.24 -8.58 -2.63
N MET A 174 -18.72 -7.41 -3.09
CA MET A 174 -17.86 -6.23 -3.19
C MET A 174 -17.28 -5.84 -1.82
N TYR A 175 -18.08 -5.86 -0.75
CA TYR A 175 -17.57 -5.58 0.60
C TYR A 175 -16.57 -6.62 1.08
N GLN A 176 -16.80 -7.90 0.82
CA GLN A 176 -15.85 -8.95 1.17
C GLN A 176 -14.51 -8.75 0.45
N VAL A 177 -14.55 -8.40 -0.85
CA VAL A 177 -13.33 -8.12 -1.63
C VAL A 177 -12.58 -6.91 -1.07
N GLU A 178 -13.28 -5.84 -0.69
CA GLU A 178 -12.66 -4.66 -0.09
C GLU A 178 -12.04 -4.97 1.28
N ALA A 179 -12.74 -5.71 2.14
CA ALA A 179 -12.22 -6.14 3.44
C ALA A 179 -10.96 -7.01 3.28
N LEU A 180 -10.98 -7.97 2.36
CA LEU A 180 -9.82 -8.82 2.08
C LEU A 180 -8.64 -8.04 1.50
N ARG A 181 -8.89 -7.02 0.66
CA ARG A 181 -7.82 -6.13 0.15
C ARG A 181 -7.17 -5.34 1.27
N GLU A 182 -7.97 -4.86 2.22
CA GLU A 182 -7.48 -4.15 3.39
C GLU A 182 -6.68 -5.07 4.32
N GLU A 183 -7.16 -6.28 4.60
CA GLU A 183 -6.42 -7.29 5.38
C GLU A 183 -5.09 -7.68 4.71
N LEU A 184 -5.10 -7.84 3.37
CA LEU A 184 -3.89 -8.13 2.61
C LEU A 184 -2.87 -6.99 2.74
N SER A 185 -3.33 -5.73 2.65
CA SER A 185 -2.47 -4.56 2.86
C SER A 185 -1.89 -4.52 4.28
N ASP A 186 -2.69 -4.83 5.30
CA ASP A 186 -2.23 -4.87 6.70
C ASP A 186 -1.18 -5.99 6.90
N MET A 187 -1.37 -7.15 6.26
CA MET A 187 -0.41 -8.25 6.28
C MET A 187 0.89 -7.93 5.52
N GLU A 188 0.83 -7.20 4.41
CA GLU A 188 2.01 -6.72 3.68
C GLU A 188 2.83 -5.74 4.53
N GLU A 189 2.19 -4.82 5.25
CA GLU A 189 2.86 -3.91 6.21
C GLU A 189 3.58 -4.71 7.31
N LEU A 190 2.91 -5.71 7.90
CA LEU A 190 3.51 -6.57 8.94
C LEU A 190 4.70 -7.38 8.42
N LEU A 191 4.62 -7.91 7.19
CA LEU A 191 5.72 -8.61 6.53
C LEU A 191 6.92 -7.70 6.31
N TRP A 192 6.68 -6.47 5.88
CA TRP A 192 7.74 -5.48 5.69
C TRP A 192 8.42 -5.11 7.01
N GLU A 193 7.64 -4.87 8.07
CA GLU A 193 8.18 -4.61 9.40
C GLU A 193 8.97 -5.81 9.95
N ALA A 194 8.50 -7.04 9.73
CA ALA A 194 9.20 -8.26 10.14
C ALA A 194 10.54 -8.42 9.42
N ARG A 195 10.58 -8.15 8.11
CA ARG A 195 11.84 -8.14 7.32
C ARG A 195 12.81 -7.09 7.85
N ARG A 196 12.34 -5.87 8.12
CA ARG A 196 13.18 -4.81 8.70
C ARG A 196 13.77 -5.22 10.04
N ARG A 197 12.96 -5.76 10.96
CA ARG A 197 13.43 -6.27 12.26
C ARG A 197 14.46 -7.39 12.11
N HIS A 198 14.27 -8.28 11.15
CA HIS A 198 15.23 -9.34 10.84
C HIS A 198 16.58 -8.77 10.37
N ASP A 199 16.56 -7.79 9.47
CA ASP A 199 17.77 -7.15 8.97
C ASP A 199 18.54 -6.43 10.09
N ASP A 200 17.84 -5.72 10.97
CA ASP A 200 18.43 -5.07 12.14
C ASP A 200 19.05 -6.10 13.11
N ARG A 201 18.33 -7.18 13.42
CA ARG A 201 18.84 -8.29 14.25
C ARG A 201 20.07 -8.96 13.64
N THR A 202 20.12 -9.06 12.32
CA THR A 202 21.25 -9.64 11.59
C THR A 202 22.50 -8.76 11.71
N LYS A 203 22.36 -7.44 11.57
CA LYS A 203 23.46 -6.49 11.79
C LYS A 203 23.97 -6.54 13.23
N GLU A 204 23.06 -6.55 14.21
CA GLU A 204 23.43 -6.70 15.63
C GLU A 204 24.19 -8.01 15.89
N PHE A 205 23.74 -9.11 15.28
CA PHE A 205 24.43 -10.40 15.39
C PHE A 205 25.83 -10.37 14.77
N GLU A 206 26.02 -9.71 13.63
CA GLU A 206 27.34 -9.57 13.00
C GLU A 206 28.30 -8.74 13.86
N HIS A 207 27.82 -7.65 14.45
CA HIS A 207 28.59 -6.84 15.41
C HIS A 207 29.00 -7.65 16.64
N GLU A 208 28.07 -8.40 17.22
CA GLU A 208 28.37 -9.26 18.38
C GLU A 208 29.39 -10.35 18.02
N ARG A 209 29.27 -10.94 16.83
CA ARG A 209 30.22 -11.92 16.31
C ARG A 209 31.63 -11.33 16.17
N GLN A 210 31.76 -10.11 15.65
CA GLN A 210 33.04 -9.42 15.55
C GLN A 210 33.65 -9.15 16.93
N ASN A 211 32.86 -8.65 17.88
CA ASN A 211 33.30 -8.41 19.26
C ASN A 211 33.76 -9.71 19.93
N HIS A 212 32.98 -10.79 19.77
CA HIS A 212 33.34 -12.10 20.28
C HIS A 212 34.65 -12.62 19.69
N SER A 213 34.88 -12.42 18.38
CA SER A 213 36.14 -12.79 17.73
C SER A 213 37.35 -12.07 18.32
N VAL A 214 37.22 -10.76 18.59
CA VAL A 214 38.28 -9.97 19.23
C VAL A 214 38.54 -10.47 20.64
N LEU A 215 37.49 -10.69 21.43
CA LEU A 215 37.61 -11.16 22.80
C LEU A 215 38.22 -12.57 22.88
N GLN A 216 37.88 -13.46 21.93
CA GLN A 216 38.53 -14.76 21.81
C GLN A 216 40.04 -14.65 21.53
N PHE A 217 40.45 -13.71 20.67
CA PHE A 217 41.86 -13.49 20.39
C PHE A 217 42.60 -13.02 21.66
N GLN A 218 42.06 -12.01 22.35
CA GLN A 218 42.61 -11.50 23.61
C GLN A 218 42.67 -12.59 24.69
N PHE A 219 41.63 -13.42 24.80
CA PHE A 219 41.62 -14.54 25.74
C PHE A 219 42.70 -15.58 25.43
N LYS A 220 42.92 -15.91 24.15
CA LYS A 220 44.00 -16.83 23.74
C LYS A 220 45.37 -16.27 24.09
N GLU A 221 45.59 -14.98 23.85
CA GLU A 221 46.82 -14.28 24.19
C GLU A 221 47.07 -14.29 25.71
N MET A 222 46.08 -13.90 26.52
CA MET A 222 46.18 -13.94 27.99
C MET A 222 46.40 -15.35 28.53
N LYS A 223 45.76 -16.36 27.93
CA LYS A 223 45.96 -17.76 28.33
C LYS A 223 47.39 -18.23 28.07
N GLU A 224 47.97 -17.81 26.96
CA GLU A 224 49.34 -18.19 26.58
C GLU A 224 50.39 -17.47 27.45
N THR A 225 50.19 -16.18 27.75
CA THR A 225 51.07 -15.46 28.68
C THR A 225 50.99 -16.02 30.10
N LEU A 226 49.80 -16.42 30.56
CA LEU A 226 49.63 -17.13 31.83
C LEU A 226 50.39 -18.45 31.82
N ARG A 227 50.22 -19.29 30.78
CA ARG A 227 50.95 -20.56 30.63
C ARG A 227 52.47 -20.37 30.70
N GLN A 228 52.99 -19.35 30.01
CA GLN A 228 54.42 -19.03 30.03
C GLN A 228 54.89 -18.61 31.44
N SER A 229 54.07 -17.86 32.18
CA SER A 229 54.39 -17.47 33.56
C SER A 229 54.39 -18.67 34.53
N GLU A 230 53.44 -19.59 34.40
CA GLU A 230 53.36 -20.84 35.18
C GLU A 230 54.55 -21.76 34.88
N GLU A 231 54.96 -21.89 33.62
CA GLU A 231 56.15 -22.65 33.21
C GLU A 231 57.45 -22.06 33.76
N LEU A 232 57.56 -20.74 33.83
CA LEU A 232 58.71 -20.09 34.46
C LEU A 232 58.73 -20.34 35.97
N LEU A 233 57.58 -20.20 36.65
CA LEU A 233 57.46 -20.45 38.09
C LEU A 233 57.82 -21.89 38.46
N THR A 234 57.33 -22.87 37.69
CA THR A 234 57.67 -24.28 37.88
C THR A 234 59.15 -24.56 37.63
N LYS A 235 59.78 -23.98 36.59
CA LYS A 235 61.24 -24.07 36.34
C LYS A 235 62.07 -23.48 37.48
N HIS A 236 61.56 -22.44 38.15
CA HIS A 236 62.22 -21.80 39.28
C HIS A 236 61.85 -22.42 40.65
N GLY A 237 61.13 -23.54 40.68
CA GLY A 237 60.83 -24.30 41.89
C GLY A 237 59.71 -23.71 42.76
N VAL A 238 58.95 -22.74 42.25
CA VAL A 238 57.78 -22.17 42.93
C VAL A 238 56.55 -22.95 42.49
N VAL A 239 56.22 -24.02 43.22
CA VAL A 239 54.93 -24.70 43.07
C VAL A 239 53.86 -23.80 43.69
N VAL A 240 53.05 -23.17 42.85
CA VAL A 240 51.83 -22.48 43.30
C VAL A 240 50.78 -23.55 43.61
N SER A 241 50.59 -23.84 44.89
CA SER A 241 49.45 -24.63 45.38
C SER A 241 48.12 -23.95 44.97
N PRO A 242 47.02 -24.70 44.78
CA PRO A 242 45.80 -24.20 44.10
C PRO A 242 45.01 -23.10 44.82
N ASP A 243 45.43 -22.69 46.01
CA ASP A 243 44.63 -21.88 46.92
C ASP A 243 45.27 -20.51 47.22
N VAL A 244 45.36 -19.62 46.24
CA VAL A 244 45.49 -18.17 46.52
C VAL A 244 44.73 -17.34 45.48
N THR A 245 43.66 -16.71 45.95
CA THR A 245 42.86 -15.69 45.25
C THR A 245 43.71 -14.48 44.86
N THR A 246 43.75 -14.10 43.58
CA THR A 246 44.38 -12.85 43.14
C THR A 246 43.40 -11.96 42.39
N ASN A 247 42.99 -10.89 43.07
CA ASN A 247 42.32 -9.72 42.51
C ASN A 247 43.26 -8.96 41.57
N GLY A 248 42.72 -8.54 40.42
CA GLY A 248 42.85 -7.15 39.96
C GLY A 248 44.06 -6.76 39.11
N ASP A 249 43.88 -6.89 37.80
CA ASP A 249 43.96 -5.80 36.81
C ASP A 249 45.34 -5.24 36.42
N ALA A 250 45.70 -5.52 35.16
CA ALA A 250 46.93 -5.12 34.50
C ALA A 250 46.68 -3.87 33.64
N GLY A 251 47.35 -2.77 34.00
CA GLY A 251 47.50 -1.61 33.14
C GLY A 251 48.96 -1.40 32.75
N ARG A 252 49.36 -1.78 31.54
CA ARG A 252 50.51 -1.16 30.86
C ARG A 252 50.44 -1.36 29.36
N GLY A 253 50.65 -0.28 28.61
CA GLY A 253 50.95 -0.36 27.18
C GLY A 253 50.77 0.96 26.47
N GLY A 254 51.78 1.82 26.54
CA GLY A 254 52.02 2.85 25.53
C GLY A 254 53.13 2.38 24.57
N SER A 255 53.19 3.06 23.42
CA SER A 255 54.34 3.24 22.51
C SER A 255 54.95 1.99 21.86
N GLU A 256 55.44 1.96 20.63
CA GLU A 256 55.45 2.76 19.41
C GLU A 256 56.32 1.93 18.43
N ASP A 257 56.33 2.33 17.16
CA ASP A 257 57.41 2.10 16.17
C ASP A 257 57.54 0.77 15.40
N ASP A 258 57.01 0.83 14.17
CA ASP A 258 57.72 1.03 12.88
C ASP A 258 58.58 -0.10 12.23
N ILE A 259 58.65 0.02 10.88
CA ILE A 259 59.65 -0.49 9.90
C ILE A 259 59.21 -1.66 8.95
N SER A 260 58.91 -1.27 7.67
CA SER A 260 59.53 -1.77 6.39
C SER A 260 59.13 -3.16 5.82
N VAL A 261 59.02 -3.49 4.51
CA VAL A 261 59.17 -2.88 3.16
C VAL A 261 58.68 -3.91 2.10
N ASP A 262 58.22 -3.41 0.95
CA ASP A 262 58.09 -3.95 -0.44
C ASP A 262 57.36 -5.27 -0.82
N ALA A 263 56.41 -5.09 -1.76
CA ALA A 263 56.43 -5.64 -3.14
C ALA A 263 55.29 -4.96 -3.97
N ALA A 264 55.57 -4.07 -4.94
CA ALA A 264 55.73 -4.35 -6.38
C ALA A 264 54.59 -5.24 -6.98
N THR A 265 53.85 -4.95 -8.04
CA THR A 265 53.94 -3.98 -9.16
C THR A 265 52.62 -4.01 -9.95
N ARG A 266 52.30 -2.84 -10.51
CA ARG A 266 51.41 -2.48 -11.64
C ARG A 266 50.97 -3.60 -12.61
N LEU A 267 49.79 -3.43 -13.22
CA LEU A 267 49.67 -3.22 -14.68
C LEU A 267 48.23 -2.90 -15.10
N ALA A 268 48.08 -1.75 -15.77
CA ALA A 268 47.00 -1.45 -16.69
C ALA A 268 47.52 -1.75 -18.10
N GLN A 269 46.74 -2.45 -18.94
CA GLN A 269 46.75 -2.26 -20.39
C GLN A 269 45.57 -2.94 -21.07
N GLU A 270 45.06 -2.23 -22.07
CA GLU A 270 43.92 -2.51 -22.93
C GLU A 270 44.22 -3.53 -24.05
N ALA A 271 43.11 -3.92 -24.72
CA ALA A 271 42.97 -4.32 -26.13
C ALA A 271 42.95 -5.84 -26.43
N PRO A 272 42.55 -6.28 -27.65
CA PRO A 272 41.24 -6.12 -28.30
C PRO A 272 40.69 -7.44 -28.93
N HIS A 273 39.48 -7.34 -29.52
CA HIS A 273 38.89 -8.18 -30.58
C HIS A 273 38.06 -9.44 -30.26
N SER A 274 36.82 -9.35 -30.78
CA SER A 274 36.11 -10.35 -31.60
C SER A 274 35.25 -11.41 -30.90
N GLY A 275 33.93 -11.28 -31.10
CA GLY A 275 33.08 -12.45 -31.32
C GLY A 275 32.14 -12.87 -30.20
N ARG A 276 31.90 -12.05 -29.18
CA ARG A 276 30.82 -12.29 -28.21
C ARG A 276 30.00 -11.03 -28.07
N GLU A 277 28.85 -10.98 -28.76
CA GLU A 277 27.83 -9.95 -28.50
C GLU A 277 27.66 -9.86 -26.99
N SER A 278 27.84 -8.66 -26.44
CA SER A 278 27.66 -8.45 -25.00
C SER A 278 26.22 -8.82 -24.63
N MET A 279 25.98 -9.37 -23.45
CA MET A 279 24.62 -9.66 -22.98
C MET A 279 23.71 -8.41 -23.06
N LEU A 280 24.31 -7.23 -22.91
CA LEU A 280 23.63 -5.95 -23.09
C LEU A 280 23.25 -5.67 -24.55
N GLU A 281 24.07 -6.07 -25.51
CA GLU A 281 23.83 -5.97 -26.96
C GLU A 281 22.66 -6.86 -27.39
N LEU A 282 22.63 -8.11 -26.92
CA LEU A 282 21.49 -9.03 -27.15
C LEU A 282 20.19 -8.45 -26.60
N ARG A 283 20.25 -7.89 -25.38
CA ARG A 283 19.07 -7.32 -24.71
C ARG A 283 18.59 -6.07 -25.41
N LEU A 284 19.52 -5.24 -25.90
CA LEU A 284 19.20 -4.06 -26.67
C LEU A 284 18.54 -4.43 -28.01
N LYS A 285 19.10 -5.40 -28.73
CA LYS A 285 18.53 -5.89 -30.01
C LYS A 285 17.12 -6.44 -29.84
N LYS A 286 16.87 -7.23 -28.80
CA LYS A 286 15.54 -7.75 -28.48
C LYS A 286 14.53 -6.63 -28.19
N LEU A 287 14.93 -5.60 -27.45
CA LEU A 287 14.09 -4.43 -27.20
C LEU A 287 13.79 -3.64 -28.49
N PHE A 288 14.74 -3.57 -29.43
CA PHE A 288 14.50 -2.96 -30.73
C PHE A 288 13.50 -3.75 -31.58
N GLU A 289 13.62 -5.09 -31.60
CA GLU A 289 12.67 -5.97 -32.31
C GLU A 289 11.26 -5.90 -31.71
N GLU A 290 11.13 -5.89 -30.38
CA GLU A 290 9.85 -5.72 -29.69
C GLU A 290 9.24 -4.33 -29.98
N ARG A 291 10.06 -3.27 -30.02
CA ARG A 291 9.61 -1.92 -30.38
C ARG A 291 9.08 -1.86 -31.81
N GLU A 292 9.81 -2.44 -32.78
CA GLU A 292 9.38 -2.50 -34.18
C GLU A 292 8.05 -3.25 -34.32
N SER A 293 7.91 -4.41 -33.67
CA SER A 293 6.68 -5.20 -33.70
C SER A 293 5.47 -4.44 -33.12
N LEU A 294 5.65 -3.71 -32.02
CA LEU A 294 4.59 -2.89 -31.44
C LEU A 294 4.23 -1.72 -32.36
N GLN A 295 5.23 -1.12 -33.01
CA GLN A 295 5.03 -0.02 -33.94
C GLN A 295 4.26 -0.47 -35.21
N ASP A 296 4.50 -1.70 -35.68
CA ASP A 296 3.75 -2.32 -36.77
C ASP A 296 2.29 -2.61 -36.37
N GLN A 297 2.05 -3.11 -35.16
CA GLN A 297 0.69 -3.30 -34.63
C GLN A 297 -0.08 -1.99 -34.54
N VAL A 298 0.55 -0.90 -34.09
CA VAL A 298 -0.07 0.43 -34.04
C VAL A 298 -0.44 0.91 -35.44
N ARG A 299 0.42 0.69 -36.45
CA ARG A 299 0.11 1.04 -37.85
C ARG A 299 -1.06 0.22 -38.39
N LEU A 300 -1.12 -1.07 -38.08
CA LEU A 300 -2.22 -1.95 -38.49
C LEU A 300 -3.56 -1.54 -37.84
N LEU A 301 -3.57 -1.30 -36.53
CA LEU A 301 -4.77 -0.88 -35.79
C LEU A 301 -5.28 0.48 -36.26
N LYS A 302 -4.38 1.42 -36.59
CA LYS A 302 -4.76 2.70 -37.22
C LYS A 302 -5.42 2.48 -38.59
N SER A 303 -4.85 1.63 -39.43
CA SER A 303 -5.46 1.32 -40.74
C SER A 303 -6.83 0.66 -40.62
N GLN A 304 -7.05 -0.18 -39.59
CA GLN A 304 -8.35 -0.78 -39.32
C GLN A 304 -9.37 0.25 -38.79
N LEU A 305 -8.93 1.20 -37.97
CA LEU A 305 -9.76 2.30 -37.47
C LEU A 305 -10.17 3.24 -38.62
N ASP A 306 -9.24 3.55 -39.52
CA ASP A 306 -9.51 4.40 -40.68
C ASP A 306 -10.44 3.72 -41.68
N GLN A 307 -10.32 2.39 -41.88
CA GLN A 307 -11.30 1.63 -42.66
C GLN A 307 -12.68 1.68 -42.03
N LYS A 308 -12.77 1.50 -40.70
CA LYS A 308 -14.05 1.50 -39.99
C LYS A 308 -14.72 2.88 -40.04
N ASN A 309 -13.95 3.95 -39.87
CA ASN A 309 -14.42 5.33 -39.98
C ASN A 309 -14.78 5.72 -41.43
N GLY A 310 -14.17 5.10 -42.44
CA GLY A 310 -14.49 5.31 -43.85
C GLY A 310 -15.79 4.63 -44.30
N THR A 311 -16.17 3.51 -43.68
CA THR A 311 -17.42 2.78 -43.98
C THR A 311 -18.68 3.33 -43.30
N ASP A 312 -18.57 4.05 -42.19
CA ASP A 312 -19.72 4.68 -41.51
C ASP A 312 -20.19 5.99 -42.18
N GLY A 313 -19.46 6.50 -43.18
CA GLY A 313 -19.77 7.77 -43.86
C GLY A 313 -20.71 7.67 -45.07
N VAL A 314 -21.08 6.47 -45.53
CA VAL A 314 -21.89 6.29 -46.75
C VAL A 314 -22.95 5.22 -46.54
N GLN A 315 -24.02 5.57 -45.83
CA GLN A 315 -25.33 4.92 -45.95
C GLN A 315 -26.40 5.82 -45.31
N ASN A 316 -26.83 6.83 -46.06
CA ASN A 316 -28.07 7.54 -45.77
C ASN A 316 -29.04 7.22 -46.92
N PRO A 317 -30.00 6.29 -46.77
CA PRO A 317 -31.08 6.15 -47.73
C PRO A 317 -32.15 7.18 -47.37
N GLU A 318 -32.28 8.16 -48.24
CA GLU A 318 -33.33 9.16 -48.22
C GLU A 318 -34.67 8.51 -48.63
N GLY A 319 -35.73 8.73 -47.83
CA GLY A 319 -37.12 8.73 -48.30
C GLY A 319 -38.08 7.70 -47.69
N GLY A 320 -39.07 8.19 -46.91
CA GLY A 320 -40.36 7.51 -46.79
C GLY A 320 -41.12 7.69 -45.46
N LEU A 321 -42.17 8.53 -45.49
CA LEU A 321 -43.42 8.47 -44.71
C LEU A 321 -43.34 8.87 -43.21
N GLU A 322 -43.88 10.02 -42.81
CA GLU A 322 -45.31 10.31 -42.52
C GLU A 322 -45.64 10.15 -41.03
N ASN A 323 -45.85 11.30 -40.38
CA ASN A 323 -46.54 11.58 -39.12
C ASN A 323 -46.75 10.44 -38.10
N GLY A 324 -45.97 10.54 -37.02
CA GLY A 324 -46.25 9.88 -35.76
C GLY A 324 -45.00 9.71 -34.89
N MET A 325 -44.09 10.69 -34.88
CA MET A 325 -43.02 10.66 -33.88
C MET A 325 -43.69 10.91 -32.53
N ASP A 326 -43.83 9.84 -31.75
CA ASP A 326 -44.43 9.84 -30.42
C ASP A 326 -43.86 11.01 -29.61
N ALA A 327 -44.74 11.93 -29.18
CA ALA A 327 -44.33 13.14 -28.45
C ALA A 327 -43.51 12.79 -27.21
N HIS A 328 -43.84 11.64 -26.59
CA HIS A 328 -43.10 11.08 -25.47
C HIS A 328 -41.67 10.65 -25.85
N LEU A 329 -41.47 10.07 -27.04
CA LEU A 329 -40.13 9.68 -27.52
C LEU A 329 -39.26 10.91 -27.81
N LEU A 330 -39.84 11.98 -28.35
CA LEU A 330 -39.15 13.26 -28.57
C LEU A 330 -38.74 13.94 -27.26
N ASP A 331 -39.59 13.89 -26.24
CA ASP A 331 -39.28 14.45 -24.92
C ASP A 331 -38.24 13.61 -24.17
N LEU A 332 -38.32 12.27 -24.25
CA LEU A 332 -37.27 11.39 -23.73
C LEU A 332 -35.91 11.65 -24.39
N GLN A 333 -35.91 11.89 -25.70
CA GLN A 333 -34.70 12.25 -26.46
C GLN A 333 -34.14 13.61 -26.01
N ARG A 334 -35.00 14.61 -25.74
CA ARG A 334 -34.57 15.92 -25.21
C ARG A 334 -33.99 15.81 -23.82
N ASP A 335 -34.61 15.04 -22.93
CA ASP A 335 -34.13 14.83 -21.57
C ASP A 335 -32.83 14.03 -21.55
N ALA A 336 -32.70 13.00 -22.38
CA ALA A 336 -31.44 12.29 -22.59
C ALA A 336 -30.34 13.23 -23.09
N ASN A 337 -30.64 14.09 -24.07
CA ASN A 337 -29.69 15.07 -24.58
C ASN A 337 -29.28 16.11 -23.53
N ARG A 338 -30.21 16.52 -22.64
CA ARG A 338 -29.94 17.41 -21.52
C ARG A 338 -29.02 16.76 -20.50
N GLN A 339 -29.31 15.51 -20.10
CA GLN A 339 -28.46 14.74 -19.19
C GLN A 339 -27.06 14.50 -19.78
N ILE A 340 -26.96 14.18 -21.07
CA ILE A 340 -25.69 14.04 -21.78
C ILE A 340 -24.91 15.36 -21.74
N SER A 341 -25.57 16.50 -21.93
CA SER A 341 -24.92 17.81 -21.87
C SER A 341 -24.41 18.14 -20.47
N ASP A 342 -25.18 17.84 -19.43
CA ASP A 342 -24.77 18.02 -18.02
C ASP A 342 -23.58 17.13 -17.65
N LEU A 343 -23.58 15.88 -18.11
CA LEU A 343 -22.46 14.95 -17.91
C LEU A 343 -21.22 15.40 -18.66
N LYS A 344 -21.35 15.88 -19.90
CA LYS A 344 -20.24 16.47 -20.66
C LYS A 344 -19.65 17.68 -19.94
N PHE A 345 -20.47 18.57 -19.40
CA PHE A 345 -20.00 19.73 -18.63
C PHE A 345 -19.24 19.30 -17.37
N LYS A 346 -19.77 18.32 -16.63
CA LYS A 346 -19.10 17.76 -15.45
C LYS A 346 -17.78 17.09 -15.81
N LEU A 347 -17.74 16.36 -16.92
CA LEU A 347 -16.52 15.74 -17.45
C LEU A 347 -15.45 16.79 -17.72
N VAL A 348 -15.77 17.83 -18.52
CA VAL A 348 -14.83 18.92 -18.83
C VAL A 348 -14.33 19.61 -17.55
N LYS A 349 -15.22 19.84 -16.57
CA LYS A 349 -14.82 20.41 -15.28
C LYS A 349 -13.85 19.49 -14.53
N SER A 350 -14.13 18.19 -14.48
CA SER A 350 -13.24 17.22 -13.84
C SER A 350 -11.90 17.08 -14.57
N GLU A 351 -11.87 17.16 -15.91
CA GLU A 351 -10.64 17.16 -16.71
C GLU A 351 -9.79 18.40 -16.39
N GLN A 352 -10.41 19.58 -16.25
CA GLN A 352 -9.70 20.79 -15.82
C GLN A 352 -9.15 20.69 -14.39
N GLU A 353 -9.88 20.04 -13.47
CA GLU A 353 -9.40 19.78 -12.11
C GLU A 353 -8.22 18.80 -12.11
N VAL A 354 -8.26 17.74 -12.93
CA VAL A 354 -7.16 16.78 -13.10
C VAL A 354 -5.89 17.48 -13.57
N THR A 355 -5.95 18.31 -14.62
CA THR A 355 -4.76 19.04 -15.11
C THR A 355 -4.17 19.97 -14.05
N THR A 356 -5.00 20.58 -13.21
CA THR A 356 -4.54 21.44 -12.11
C THR A 356 -3.85 20.62 -11.02
N LEU A 357 -4.40 19.45 -10.68
CA LEU A 357 -3.79 18.54 -9.72
C LEU A 357 -2.46 17.96 -10.24
N GLU A 358 -2.37 17.62 -11.52
CA GLU A 358 -1.13 17.16 -12.15
C GLU A 358 -0.02 18.22 -12.05
N GLN A 359 -0.32 19.49 -12.32
CA GLN A 359 0.65 20.59 -12.15
C GLN A 359 1.11 20.74 -10.69
N ASN A 360 0.19 20.56 -9.73
CA ASN A 360 0.53 20.57 -8.31
C ASN A 360 1.45 19.40 -7.93
N VAL A 361 1.21 18.20 -8.45
CA VAL A 361 2.06 17.03 -8.25
C VAL A 361 3.47 17.31 -8.77
N ILE A 362 3.62 17.79 -10.01
CA ILE A 362 4.93 18.13 -10.60
C ILE A 362 5.69 19.14 -9.72
N ARG A 363 5.01 20.18 -9.23
CA ARG A 363 5.62 21.18 -8.35
C ARG A 363 6.09 20.58 -7.02
N LEU A 364 5.26 19.72 -6.42
CA LEU A 364 5.57 19.05 -5.15
C LEU A 364 6.70 18.04 -5.31
N GLU A 365 6.71 17.26 -6.39
CA GLU A 365 7.81 16.35 -6.73
C GLU A 365 9.14 17.10 -6.87
N GLY A 366 9.12 18.26 -7.54
CA GLY A 366 10.29 19.14 -7.62
C GLY A 366 10.76 19.66 -6.26
N GLN A 367 9.83 19.95 -5.33
CA GLN A 367 10.19 20.33 -3.95
C GLN A 367 10.82 19.17 -3.19
N VAL A 368 10.22 17.97 -3.28
CA VAL A 368 10.74 16.76 -2.63
C VAL A 368 12.14 16.44 -3.14
N SER A 369 12.37 16.51 -4.45
CA SER A 369 13.70 16.30 -5.05
C SER A 369 14.74 17.26 -4.47
N ARG A 370 14.42 18.57 -4.38
CA ARG A 370 15.35 19.56 -3.80
C ARG A 370 15.62 19.31 -2.31
N TYR A 371 14.61 19.03 -1.52
CA TYR A 371 14.80 18.75 -0.09
C TYR A 371 15.60 17.47 0.14
N LYS A 372 15.40 16.45 -0.70
CA LYS A 372 16.19 15.22 -0.66
C LYS A 372 17.67 15.52 -0.92
N SER A 373 17.99 16.23 -2.01
CA SER A 373 19.39 16.62 -2.29
C SER A 373 20.00 17.49 -1.20
N ALA A 374 19.22 18.41 -0.62
CA ALA A 374 19.68 19.26 0.48
C ALA A 374 19.99 18.44 1.75
N SER A 375 19.13 17.47 2.08
CA SER A 375 19.33 16.56 3.20
C SER A 375 20.58 15.68 3.01
N GLU A 376 20.74 15.08 1.83
CA GLU A 376 21.92 14.26 1.51
C GLU A 376 23.22 15.08 1.59
N ASN A 377 23.19 16.36 1.19
CA ASN A 377 24.33 17.24 1.31
C ASN A 377 24.62 17.63 2.78
N ALA A 378 23.59 17.86 3.58
CA ALA A 378 23.74 18.17 5.00
C ALA A 378 24.34 16.98 5.78
N GLU A 379 23.91 15.75 5.48
CA GLU A 379 24.45 14.52 6.08
C GLU A 379 25.94 14.36 5.78
N LYS A 380 26.35 14.60 4.53
CA LYS A 380 27.78 14.57 4.15
C LYS A 380 28.62 15.58 4.95
N ILE A 381 28.13 16.82 5.08
CA ILE A 381 28.81 17.87 5.84
C ILE A 381 28.89 17.49 7.32
N GLU A 382 27.84 16.90 7.88
CA GLU A 382 27.82 16.44 9.27
C GLU A 382 28.91 15.37 9.53
N ASP A 383 29.05 14.41 8.62
CA ASP A 383 30.08 13.37 8.72
C ASP A 383 31.50 13.95 8.64
N GLU A 384 31.73 14.91 7.75
CA GLU A 384 33.01 15.65 7.67
C GLU A 384 33.32 16.37 8.99
N LEU A 385 32.34 17.09 9.54
CA LEU A 385 32.48 17.78 10.82
C LEU A 385 32.72 16.82 12.00
N LYS A 386 32.11 15.63 12.00
CA LYS A 386 32.39 14.58 12.99
C LYS A 386 33.83 14.11 12.92
N VAL A 387 34.38 13.94 11.72
CA VAL A 387 35.78 13.56 11.52
C VAL A 387 36.72 14.67 11.99
N GLU A 388 36.45 15.93 11.62
CA GLU A 388 37.23 17.09 12.08
C GLU A 388 37.21 17.25 13.60
N LYS A 389 36.04 17.10 14.23
CA LYS A 389 35.89 17.13 15.69
C LYS A 389 36.78 16.08 16.36
N ARG A 390 36.79 14.84 15.85
CA ARG A 390 37.66 13.77 16.39
C ARG A 390 39.14 14.09 16.20
N LYS A 391 39.51 14.72 15.08
CA LYS A 391 40.88 15.17 14.82
C LYS A 391 41.31 16.24 15.83
N LEU A 392 40.52 17.31 15.97
CA LEU A 392 40.78 18.39 16.92
C LEU A 392 40.80 17.89 18.37
N GLN A 393 39.97 16.93 18.73
CA GLN A 393 40.00 16.31 20.06
C GLN A 393 41.30 15.54 20.33
N ARG A 394 41.86 14.85 19.32
CA ARG A 394 43.17 14.18 19.43
C ARG A 394 44.29 15.20 19.57
N GLU A 395 44.28 16.25 18.75
CA GLU A 395 45.25 17.34 18.82
C GLU A 395 45.21 18.05 20.18
N LEU A 396 44.01 18.31 20.72
CA LEU A 396 43.85 18.90 22.05
C LEU A 396 44.46 18.01 23.16
N ARG A 397 44.23 16.69 23.12
CA ARG A 397 44.84 15.77 24.09
C ARG A 397 46.35 15.79 24.02
N SER A 398 46.91 15.68 22.81
CA SER A 398 48.36 15.74 22.60
C SER A 398 48.96 17.07 23.08
N ALA A 399 48.27 18.19 22.86
CA ALA A 399 48.71 19.49 23.35
C ALA A 399 48.67 19.59 24.89
N LEU A 400 47.67 18.99 25.54
CA LEU A 400 47.59 18.93 27.01
C LEU A 400 48.72 18.06 27.59
N ASP A 401 48.97 16.89 27.01
CA ASP A 401 50.07 16.01 27.43
C ASP A 401 51.42 16.76 27.32
N ARG A 402 51.60 17.54 26.25
CA ARG A 402 52.78 18.40 26.06
C ARG A 402 52.91 19.49 27.11
N ILE A 403 51.80 20.09 27.54
CA ILE A 403 51.80 21.09 28.61
C ILE A 403 52.22 20.43 29.93
N ASP A 404 51.64 19.28 30.27
CA ASP A 404 51.97 18.55 31.50
C ASP A 404 53.46 18.16 31.55
N GLU A 405 54.03 17.70 30.43
CA GLU A 405 55.48 17.44 30.31
C GLU A 405 56.32 18.69 30.58
N LEU A 406 55.94 19.82 29.98
CA LEU A 406 56.64 21.09 30.15
C LEU A 406 56.52 21.63 31.57
N GLU A 407 55.36 21.49 32.21
CA GLU A 407 55.13 21.88 33.61
C GLU A 407 55.99 21.05 34.57
N LEU A 408 56.08 19.73 34.35
CA LEU A 408 56.97 18.86 35.12
C LEU A 408 58.44 19.27 34.95
N ASN A 409 58.89 19.47 33.71
CA ASN A 409 60.25 19.93 33.41
C ASN A 409 60.56 21.28 34.07
N ASN A 410 59.63 22.23 34.01
CA ASN A 410 59.77 23.54 34.64
C ASN A 410 59.85 23.41 36.17
N SER A 411 59.01 22.57 36.78
CA SER A 411 59.09 22.24 38.22
C SER A 411 60.46 21.67 38.61
N HIS A 412 61.02 20.75 37.81
CA HIS A 412 62.36 20.21 38.03
C HIS A 412 63.46 21.28 37.91
N LEU A 413 63.38 22.14 36.89
CA LEU A 413 64.34 23.23 36.69
C LEU A 413 64.27 24.25 37.83
N ASN A 414 63.07 24.66 38.25
CA ASN A 414 62.88 25.56 39.39
C ASN A 414 63.49 24.98 40.67
N LYS A 415 63.25 23.69 40.96
CA LYS A 415 63.88 23.02 42.12
C LYS A 415 65.42 23.03 42.05
N ARG A 416 66.01 22.82 40.87
CA ARG A 416 67.47 22.91 40.68
C ARG A 416 67.99 24.34 40.88
N LEU A 417 67.26 25.32 40.37
CA LEU A 417 67.60 26.72 40.47
C LEU A 417 67.53 27.22 41.93
N GLU A 418 66.52 26.80 42.68
CA GLU A 418 66.42 27.11 44.12
C GLU A 418 67.57 26.47 44.93
N LYS A 419 67.98 25.23 44.61
CA LYS A 419 69.17 24.62 45.22
C LYS A 419 70.45 25.41 44.92
N MET A 420 70.62 25.85 43.67
CA MET A 420 71.78 26.68 43.27
C MET A 420 71.79 28.02 44.01
N LYS A 421 70.63 28.68 44.14
CA LYS A 421 70.48 29.93 44.92
C LYS A 421 70.83 29.70 46.39
N ALA A 422 70.32 28.65 47.01
CA ALA A 422 70.61 28.31 48.40
C ALA A 422 72.12 28.06 48.61
N ASN A 423 72.77 27.31 47.73
CA ASN A 423 74.22 27.07 47.77
C ASN A 423 75.02 28.37 47.63
N ARG A 424 74.64 29.25 46.68
CA ARG A 424 75.27 30.56 46.51
C ARG A 424 75.14 31.42 47.78
N ASN A 425 73.94 31.46 48.37
CA ASN A 425 73.70 32.23 49.59
C ASN A 425 74.51 31.67 50.77
N ALA A 426 74.64 30.35 50.89
CA ALA A 426 75.47 29.72 51.91
C ALA A 426 76.96 30.06 51.75
N LEU A 427 77.48 30.07 50.52
CA LEU A 427 78.85 30.50 50.23
C LEU A 427 79.08 31.97 50.55
N LEU A 428 78.13 32.84 50.22
CA LEU A 428 78.21 34.27 50.54
C LEU A 428 78.17 34.54 52.04
N ALA A 429 77.49 33.70 52.83
CA ALA A 429 77.44 33.82 54.29
C ALA A 429 78.74 33.35 54.99
N GLN A 430 79.64 32.68 54.28
CA GLN A 430 80.95 32.21 54.79
C GLN A 430 82.11 33.16 54.47
N GLN A 431 81.86 34.20 53.65
CA GLN A 431 82.78 35.31 53.38
C GLN A 431 82.44 36.48 54.30
#